data_AF-A0A7G8UYV8-F1
#
_entry.id   AF-A0A7G8UYV8-F1
#
_cell.length_a   1.000
_cell.length_b   1.000
_cell.length_c   1.000
_cell.angle_alpha   90.00
_cell.angle_beta   90.00
_cell.angle_gamma   90.00
#
_symmetry.space_group_name_H-M   'P 1'
#
loop_
_entity.id
_entity.type
_entity.pdbx_description
1 polymer ?
#
loop_
_entity_poly.entity_id
_entity_poly.type
_entity_poly.pdbx_seq_one_letter_code
_entity_poly.pdbx_strand_id
1 'polypeptide(L)'
;MYKRVTTKKEYRNVIQETLLETEKLISKFPELSIYQDIRSQIMLIKEDVLIKQLRMTLFEIIDKYTLGAIAVKNFDLEHDPYAQKLSDIAGLSCKYFDLPE
;
A
#
# COMPACT_ATOMS: atom_id res chain seq x y z
N MET A 1 -0.16 5.15 -17.33
CA MET A 1 0.17 3.74 -17.02
C MET A 1 1.04 3.74 -15.78
N TYR A 2 0.60 3.11 -14.69
CA TYR A 2 1.40 2.99 -13.47
C TYR A 2 2.63 2.09 -13.74
N LYS A 3 3.78 2.47 -13.20
CA LYS A 3 5.03 1.71 -13.34
C LYS A 3 5.14 0.76 -12.15
N ARG A 4 5.40 -0.53 -12.41
CA ARG A 4 5.70 -1.50 -11.35
C ARG A 4 6.89 -1.05 -10.50
N VAL A 5 6.78 -1.26 -9.20
CA VAL A 5 7.86 -1.06 -8.23
C VAL A 5 8.87 -2.20 -8.34
N THR A 6 10.14 -1.85 -8.50
CA THR A 6 11.26 -2.79 -8.68
C THR A 6 12.40 -2.57 -7.71
N THR A 7 12.45 -1.43 -7.01
CA THR A 7 13.48 -1.12 -6.01
C THR A 7 12.89 -0.72 -4.67
N LYS A 8 13.70 -0.77 -3.60
CA LYS A 8 13.32 -0.29 -2.28
C LYS A 8 13.05 1.21 -2.30
N LYS A 9 13.83 1.99 -3.06
CA LYS A 9 13.55 3.42 -3.25
C LYS A 9 12.18 3.65 -3.87
N GLU A 10 11.83 2.91 -4.93
CA GLU A 10 10.51 3.00 -5.56
C GLU A 10 9.40 2.60 -4.58
N TYR A 11 9.60 1.56 -3.78
CA TYR A 11 8.64 1.14 -2.76
C TYR A 11 8.37 2.21 -1.70
N ARG A 12 9.44 2.84 -1.18
CA ARG A 12 9.32 3.96 -0.22
C ARG A 12 8.56 5.14 -0.83
N ASN A 13 8.85 5.46 -2.09
CA ASN A 13 8.16 6.54 -2.81
C ASN A 13 6.68 6.22 -2.99
N VAL A 14 6.33 5.00 -3.40
CA VAL A 14 4.94 4.59 -3.59
C VAL A 14 4.16 4.66 -2.28
N ILE A 15 4.73 4.25 -1.15
CA ILE A 15 4.08 4.44 0.16
C ILE A 15 3.79 5.92 0.42
N GLN A 16 4.77 6.80 0.22
CA GLN A 16 4.60 8.23 0.49
C GLN A 16 3.60 8.89 -0.46
N GLU A 17 3.67 8.61 -1.76
CA GLU A 17 2.75 9.12 -2.76
C GLU A 17 1.32 8.66 -2.49
N THR A 18 1.14 7.38 -2.16
CA THR A 18 -0.18 6.81 -1.89
C THR A 18 -0.77 7.39 -0.60
N LEU A 19 0.04 7.63 0.44
CA LEU A 19 -0.43 8.34 1.64
C LEU A 19 -0.93 9.73 1.29
N LEU A 20 -0.16 10.52 0.52
CA LEU A 20 -0.57 11.87 0.12
C LEU A 20 -1.83 11.87 -0.75
N GLU A 21 -1.97 10.90 -1.64
CA GLU A 21 -3.18 10.71 -2.45
C GLU A 21 -4.39 10.32 -1.58
N THR A 22 -4.19 9.41 -0.62
CA THR A 22 -5.23 8.99 0.32
C THR A 22 -5.71 10.16 1.20
N GLU A 23 -4.81 11.02 1.68
CA GLU A 23 -5.18 12.21 2.46
C GLU A 23 -6.06 13.19 1.66
N LYS A 24 -5.77 13.33 0.35
CA LYS A 24 -6.61 14.12 -0.56
C LYS A 24 -8.00 13.48 -0.73
N LEU A 25 -8.06 12.15 -0.84
CA LEU A 25 -9.33 11.41 -0.95
C LEU A 25 -10.16 11.53 0.34
N ILE A 26 -9.54 11.43 1.51
CA ILE A 26 -10.18 11.70 2.81
C ILE A 26 -10.75 13.11 2.85
N SER A 27 -9.98 14.11 2.41
CA SER A 27 -10.43 15.50 2.41
C SER A 27 -11.58 15.75 1.43
N LYS A 28 -11.59 15.03 0.30
CA LYS A 28 -12.59 15.17 -0.76
C LYS A 28 -13.88 14.41 -0.47
N PHE A 29 -13.78 13.27 0.22
CA PHE A 29 -14.88 12.36 0.52
C PHE A 29 -14.83 11.94 2.00
N PRO A 30 -14.99 12.89 2.94
CA PRO A 30 -14.82 12.63 4.37
C PRO A 30 -15.83 11.62 4.94
N GLU A 31 -16.97 11.44 4.27
CA GLU A 31 -18.01 10.47 4.60
C GLU A 31 -17.62 9.02 4.26
N LEU A 32 -16.65 8.82 3.36
CA LEU A 32 -16.20 7.50 2.94
C LEU A 32 -15.08 6.99 3.87
N SER A 33 -15.47 6.23 4.88
CA SER A 33 -14.55 5.67 5.89
C SER A 33 -13.43 4.82 5.30
N ILE A 34 -13.65 4.22 4.13
CA ILE A 34 -12.67 3.37 3.45
C ILE A 34 -11.30 4.06 3.27
N TYR A 35 -11.27 5.37 3.03
CA TYR A 35 -9.99 6.08 2.86
C TYR A 35 -9.23 6.25 4.18
N GLN A 36 -9.93 6.37 5.31
CA GLN A 36 -9.31 6.34 6.65
C GLN A 36 -8.72 4.95 6.95
N ASP A 37 -9.44 3.88 6.56
CA ASP A 37 -8.96 2.51 6.73
C ASP A 37 -7.72 2.24 5.86
N ILE A 38 -7.74 2.68 4.59
CA ILE A 38 -6.59 2.58 3.69
C ILE A 38 -5.39 3.31 4.27
N ARG A 39 -5.56 4.57 4.70
CA ARG A 39 -4.49 5.37 5.30
C ARG A 39 -3.88 4.67 6.51
N SER A 40 -4.73 4.17 7.40
CA SER A 40 -4.30 3.47 8.62
C SER A 40 -3.49 2.23 8.29
N GLN A 41 -3.90 1.46 7.29
CA GLN A 41 -3.17 0.27 6.87
C GLN A 41 -1.84 0.57 6.18
N ILE A 42 -1.78 1.59 5.33
CA ILE A 42 -0.50 2.02 4.73
C ILE A 42 0.48 2.48 5.82
N MET A 43 -0.01 3.20 6.85
CA MET A 43 0.81 3.61 7.99
C MET A 43 1.33 2.43 8.81
N LEU A 44 0.49 1.43 9.08
CA LEU A 44 0.91 0.22 9.80
C LEU A 44 1.95 -0.58 9.01
N ILE A 45 1.75 -0.74 7.70
CA ILE A 45 2.73 -1.40 6.81
C ILE A 45 4.04 -0.63 6.81
N LYS A 46 3.99 0.71 6.66
CA LYS A 46 5.18 1.57 6.72
C LYS A 46 5.92 1.39 8.03
N GLU A 47 5.22 1.41 9.16
CA GLU A 47 5.80 1.23 10.49
C GLU A 47 6.48 -0.14 10.60
N ASP A 48 5.79 -1.21 10.24
CA ASP A 48 6.31 -2.55 10.44
C ASP A 48 7.42 -2.90 9.45
N VAL A 49 7.28 -2.57 8.16
CA VAL A 49 8.24 -2.94 7.12
C VAL A 49 9.43 -1.97 7.03
N LEU A 50 9.19 -0.65 7.10
CA LEU A 50 10.23 0.35 6.85
C LEU A 50 10.93 0.82 8.13
N ILE A 51 10.19 0.93 9.25
CA ILE A 51 10.73 1.48 10.50
C ILE A 51 11.24 0.34 11.39
N LYS A 52 10.38 -0.61 11.73
CA LYS A 52 10.75 -1.77 12.56
C LYS A 52 11.53 -2.86 11.80
N GLN A 53 11.57 -2.77 10.47
CA GLN A 53 12.24 -3.72 9.60
C GLN A 53 11.77 -5.18 9.82
N LEU A 54 10.49 -5.38 10.08
CA LEU A 54 9.89 -6.69 10.27
C LEU A 54 9.79 -7.42 8.92
N ARG A 55 10.50 -8.55 8.82
CA ARG A 55 10.33 -9.49 7.72
C ARG A 55 9.10 -10.35 7.98
N MET A 56 8.14 -10.27 7.07
CA MET A 56 6.89 -11.04 7.13
C MET A 56 6.72 -11.82 5.83
N THR A 57 6.19 -13.03 5.94
CA THR A 57 5.75 -13.84 4.81
C THR A 57 4.52 -13.22 4.14
N LEU A 58 4.22 -13.64 2.91
CA LEU A 58 3.00 -13.22 2.24
C LEU A 58 1.74 -13.57 3.05
N PHE A 59 1.72 -14.73 3.71
CA PHE A 59 0.60 -15.16 4.54
C PHE A 59 0.39 -14.21 5.73
N GLU A 60 1.45 -13.85 6.46
CA GLU A 60 1.37 -12.91 7.58
C GLU A 60 0.95 -11.50 7.12
N ILE A 61 1.40 -11.06 5.94
CA ILE A 61 0.95 -9.78 5.36
C ILE A 61 -0.56 -9.81 5.08
N ILE A 62 -1.08 -10.87 4.44
CA ILE A 62 -2.50 -10.98 4.07
C ILE A 62 -3.39 -11.15 5.32
N ASP A 63 -2.91 -11.86 6.33
CA ASP A 63 -3.63 -12.05 7.59
C ASP A 63 -3.69 -10.75 8.40
N LYS A 64 -2.58 -10.01 8.47
CA LYS A 64 -2.46 -8.80 9.27
C LYS A 64 -3.05 -7.55 8.61
N TYR A 65 -2.98 -7.46 7.28
CA TYR A 65 -3.40 -6.29 6.52
C TYR A 65 -4.41 -6.67 5.43
N THR A 66 -5.52 -5.96 5.39
CA THR A 66 -6.56 -6.11 4.36
C THR A 66 -6.37 -5.17 3.17
N LEU A 67 -5.27 -4.40 3.10
CA LEU A 67 -5.02 -3.40 2.06
C LEU A 67 -5.14 -3.94 0.63
N GLY A 68 -4.54 -5.12 0.37
CA GLY A 68 -4.66 -5.78 -0.94
C GLY A 68 -6.09 -6.22 -1.26
N ALA A 69 -6.83 -6.69 -0.24
CA ALA A 69 -8.24 -7.04 -0.40
C ALA A 69 -9.11 -5.80 -0.66
N ILE A 70 -8.81 -4.67 -0.01
CA ILE A 70 -9.46 -3.39 -0.27
C ILE A 70 -9.24 -2.96 -1.72
N ALA A 71 -7.99 -3.04 -2.21
CA ALA A 71 -7.64 -2.68 -3.58
C ALA A 71 -8.46 -3.46 -4.61
N VAL A 72 -8.55 -4.79 -4.46
CA VAL A 72 -9.27 -5.67 -5.41
C VAL A 72 -10.78 -5.51 -5.33
N LYS A 73 -11.35 -5.31 -4.13
CA LYS A 73 -12.81 -5.32 -3.94
C LYS A 73 -13.48 -3.98 -4.20
N ASN A 74 -12.75 -2.88 -4.07
CA ASN A 74 -13.35 -1.54 -4.07
C ASN A 74 -12.90 -0.67 -5.26
N PHE A 75 -11.89 -1.10 -6.02
CA PHE A 75 -11.34 -0.33 -7.12
C PHE A 75 -11.10 -1.21 -8.34
N ASP A 76 -10.98 -0.58 -9.51
CA ASP A 76 -10.62 -1.27 -10.76
C ASP A 76 -9.10 -1.50 -10.78
N LEU A 77 -8.64 -2.65 -10.28
CA LEU A 77 -7.20 -2.94 -10.22
C LEU A 77 -6.52 -2.94 -11.60
N GLU A 78 -7.25 -3.20 -12.68
CA GLU A 78 -6.70 -3.26 -14.03
C GLU A 78 -6.43 -1.85 -14.58
N HIS A 79 -7.30 -0.89 -14.27
CA HIS A 79 -7.26 0.44 -14.90
C HIS A 79 -7.04 1.62 -13.94
N ASP A 80 -7.13 1.41 -12.62
CA ASP A 80 -6.94 2.45 -11.60
C ASP A 80 -5.51 2.44 -11.04
N PRO A 81 -4.70 3.48 -11.32
CA PRO A 81 -3.35 3.60 -10.77
C PRO A 81 -3.31 3.61 -9.23
N TYR A 82 -4.36 4.11 -8.56
CA TYR A 82 -4.44 4.12 -7.11
C TYR A 82 -4.58 2.68 -6.59
N ALA A 83 -5.49 1.89 -7.18
CA ALA A 83 -5.65 0.47 -6.85
C ALA A 83 -4.35 -0.32 -7.04
N GLN A 84 -3.62 -0.04 -8.13
CA GLN A 84 -2.33 -0.67 -8.43
C GLN A 84 -1.27 -0.34 -7.37
N LYS A 85 -1.21 0.92 -6.90
CA LYS A 85 -0.34 1.30 -5.78
C LYS A 85 -0.69 0.58 -4.49
N LEU A 86 -1.98 0.48 -4.14
CA LEU A 86 -2.42 -0.25 -2.94
C LEU A 86 -2.02 -1.73 -3.00
N SER A 87 -2.21 -2.34 -4.17
CA SER A 87 -1.78 -3.72 -4.43
C SER A 87 -0.26 -3.89 -4.35
N ASP A 88 0.52 -2.97 -4.93
CA ASP A 88 1.98 -3.01 -4.86
C ASP A 88 2.49 -2.84 -3.42
N ILE A 89 1.89 -1.94 -2.63
CA ILE A 89 2.25 -1.79 -1.20
C ILE A 89 2.01 -3.11 -0.45
N ALA A 90 0.81 -3.69 -0.59
CA ALA A 90 0.48 -4.94 0.09
C ALA A 90 1.37 -6.10 -0.40
N GLY A 91 1.46 -6.31 -1.71
CA GLY A 91 2.18 -7.46 -2.29
C GLY A 91 3.69 -7.40 -2.15
N LEU A 92 4.30 -6.21 -2.19
CA LEU A 92 5.75 -6.05 -2.08
C LEU A 92 6.22 -5.92 -0.63
N SER A 93 5.32 -5.73 0.34
CA SER A 93 5.67 -5.73 1.77
C SER A 93 6.48 -6.97 2.18
N CYS A 94 6.08 -8.16 1.71
CA CYS A 94 6.79 -9.41 2.03
C CYS A 94 8.09 -9.61 1.24
N LYS A 95 8.32 -8.83 0.17
CA LYS A 95 9.50 -8.90 -0.70
C LYS A 95 10.45 -7.72 -0.53
N TYR A 96 10.09 -6.73 0.28
CA TYR A 96 10.82 -5.47 0.40
C TYR A 96 12.32 -5.65 0.62
N PHE A 97 12.69 -6.60 1.48
CA PHE A 97 14.10 -6.86 1.82
C PHE A 97 14.90 -7.51 0.69
N ASP A 98 14.22 -8.12 -0.28
CA ASP A 98 14.82 -8.78 -1.43
C ASP A 98 14.88 -7.86 -2.66
N LEU A 99 14.22 -6.69 -2.60
CA LEU A 99 14.32 -5.69 -3.66
C LEU A 99 15.74 -5.07 -3.69
N PRO A 100 16.28 -4.76 -4.88
CA PRO A 100 17.47 -3.91 -4.99
C PRO A 100 17.20 -2.52 -4.39
N GLU A 101 18.25 -1.81 -3.98
CA GLU A 101 18.12 -0.43 -3.47
C GLU A 101 17.55 0.56 -4.50
#